data_AF-A0A846Y0P4-F1
#
_entry.id   AF-A0A846Y0P4-F1
#
_cell.length_a   1.000
_cell.length_b   1.000
_cell.length_c   1.000
_cell.angle_alpha   90.00
_cell.angle_beta   90.00
_cell.angle_gamma   90.00
#
_symmetry.space_group_name_H-M   'P 1'
#
loop_
_entity.id
_entity.type
_entity.pdbx_description
1 polymer ?
#
loop_
_entity_poly.entity_id
_entity_poly.type
_entity_poly.pdbx_seq_one_letter_code
_entity_poly.pdbx_strand_id
1 'polypeptide(L)' 'MTDTGPNNGAAQPDPHAERIRRLVARAEKAGYVLVRSAAPRHEWKLMDGDYGEDIVTTTDLNRIEQWLDT' A
#
# COMPACT_ATOMS: atom_id res chain seq x y z
N MET A 1 42.42 3.47 5.96
CA MET A 1 42.42 2.12 6.57
C MET A 1 41.87 2.32 7.97
N THR A 2 40.56 2.24 8.22
CA THR A 2 39.58 1.16 8.01
C THR A 2 38.23 1.74 7.55
N ASP A 3 37.68 1.22 6.45
CA ASP A 3 36.46 0.38 6.44
C ASP A 3 35.22 1.09 7.01
N THR A 4 34.58 1.92 6.19
CA THR A 4 33.15 2.21 6.36
C THR A 4 32.43 1.19 5.50
N GLY A 5 32.23 -0.01 6.05
CA GLY A 5 31.43 -1.05 5.41
C GLY A 5 30.08 -0.49 4.94
N PRO A 6 29.50 -0.99 3.83
CA PRO A 6 28.16 -0.61 3.46
C PRO A 6 27.26 -1.20 4.55
N ASN A 7 26.83 -0.37 5.49
CA ASN A 7 25.68 -0.68 6.34
C ASN A 7 24.45 -0.64 5.43
N ASN A 8 24.37 -1.64 4.55
CA ASN A 8 23.16 -2.18 3.98
C ASN A 8 22.38 -2.73 5.17
N GLY A 9 21.76 -1.84 5.94
CA GLY A 9 20.53 -2.15 6.62
C GLY A 9 19.55 -2.49 5.51
N ALA A 10 19.57 -3.74 5.06
CA ALA A 10 18.42 -4.35 4.42
C ALA A 10 17.30 -4.16 5.44
N ALA A 11 16.57 -3.06 5.30
CA ALA A 11 15.37 -2.79 6.07
C ALA A 11 14.55 -4.06 5.90
N GLN A 12 14.49 -4.88 6.95
CA GLN A 12 13.57 -6.00 7.00
C GLN A 12 12.26 -5.40 6.53
N PRO A 13 11.68 -5.90 5.42
CA PRO A 13 10.54 -5.24 4.83
C PRO A 13 9.51 -5.18 5.95
N ASP A 14 9.14 -3.97 6.34
CA ASP A 14 8.20 -3.79 7.44
C ASP A 14 7.02 -4.72 7.12
N PRO A 15 6.60 -5.60 8.04
CA PRO A 15 5.52 -6.56 7.75
C PRO A 15 4.26 -5.85 7.23
N HIS A 16 4.11 -4.59 7.64
CA HIS A 16 3.13 -3.64 7.11
C HIS A 16 3.36 -3.26 5.64
N ALA A 17 4.59 -2.99 5.22
CA ALA A 17 4.94 -2.70 3.82
C ALA A 17 4.74 -3.91 2.90
N GLU A 18 5.05 -5.14 3.34
CA GLU A 18 4.74 -6.35 2.56
C GLU A 18 3.24 -6.53 2.37
N ARG A 19 2.46 -6.28 3.43
CA ARG A 19 1.00 -6.33 3.34
C ARG A 19 0.45 -5.32 2.35
N ILE A 20 0.92 -4.07 2.40
CA ILE A 20 0.54 -3.03 1.44
C ILE A 20 0.86 -3.47 0.01
N ARG A 21 2.08 -3.98 -0.25
CA ARG A 21 2.46 -4.45 -1.60
C ARG A 21 1.55 -5.55 -2.12
N ARG A 22 1.16 -6.51 -1.27
CA ARG A 22 0.19 -7.56 -1.63
C ARG A 22 -1.18 -6.99 -1.98
N LEU A 23 -1.65 -5.99 -1.23
CA LEU A 23 -2.93 -5.33 -1.51
C LEU A 23 -2.89 -4.49 -2.78
N VAL A 24 -1.79 -3.77 -3.02
CA VAL A 24 -1.57 -3.03 -4.28
C VAL A 24 -1.63 -3.99 -5.46
N ALA A 25 -0.87 -5.09 -5.44
CA ALA A 25 -0.88 -6.07 -6.53
C ALA A 25 -2.27 -6.71 -6.75
N ARG A 26 -3.06 -6.91 -5.68
CA ARG A 26 -4.44 -7.41 -5.78
C ARG A 26 -5.38 -6.37 -6.39
N ALA A 27 -5.28 -5.12 -5.93
CA ALA A 27 -6.02 -4.00 -6.48
C ALA A 27 -5.73 -3.88 -7.98
N GLU A 28 -4.45 -3.84 -8.38
CA GLU A 28 -4.04 -3.74 -9.78
C GLU A 28 -4.57 -4.90 -10.63
N LYS A 29 -4.53 -6.14 -10.10
CA LYS A 29 -5.08 -7.32 -10.79
C LYS A 29 -6.58 -7.22 -11.03
N ALA A 30 -7.31 -6.57 -10.13
CA ALA A 30 -8.75 -6.35 -10.24
C ALA A 30 -9.11 -5.04 -10.98
N GLY A 31 -8.11 -4.28 -11.44
CA GLY A 31 -8.33 -3.02 -12.16
C GLY A 31 -8.46 -1.80 -11.25
N TYR A 32 -7.98 -1.87 -10.01
CA TYR A 32 -8.03 -0.79 -9.03
C TYR A 32 -6.63 -0.27 -8.68
N VAL A 33 -6.56 0.96 -8.19
CA VAL A 33 -5.32 1.61 -7.76
C VAL A 33 -5.42 1.96 -6.28
N LEU A 34 -4.52 1.41 -5.48
CA LEU A 34 -4.44 1.71 -4.05
C LEU A 34 -3.44 2.85 -3.80
N VAL A 35 -3.93 3.98 -3.28
CA VAL A 35 -3.13 5.16 -2.97
C VAL A 35 -3.22 5.50 -1.49
N ARG A 36 -2.08 5.90 -0.92
CA ARG A 36 -1.99 6.43 0.44
C ARG A 36 -2.03 7.95 0.39
N SER A 37 -3.06 8.55 1.00
CA SER A 37 -3.18 10.00 1.12
C SER A 37 -2.15 10.54 2.12
N ALA A 38 -1.42 11.58 1.72
CA ALA A 38 -0.43 12.24 2.57
C ALA A 38 -1.14 13.27 3.46
N ALA A 39 -1.44 12.88 4.71
CA ALA A 39 -1.95 13.73 5.80
C ALA A 39 -3.32 14.41 5.55
N PRO A 40 -4.08 14.78 6.62
CA PRO A 40 -3.76 14.67 8.05
C PRO A 40 -4.05 13.30 8.69
N ARG A 41 -4.72 12.37 8.00
CA ARG A 41 -5.16 11.09 8.60
C ARG A 41 -4.48 9.83 8.06
N HIS A 42 -3.55 9.96 7.10
CA HIS A 42 -2.91 8.81 6.44
C HIS A 42 -3.94 7.79 5.92
N GLU A 43 -4.99 8.29 5.29
CA GLU A 43 -6.06 7.47 4.74
C GLU A 43 -5.59 6.72 3.51
N TRP A 44 -6.08 5.50 3.37
CA TRP A 44 -5.95 4.69 2.18
C TRP A 44 -7.18 4.89 1.30
N LYS A 45 -6.91 5.12 0.02
CA LYS A 45 -7.89 5.36 -1.02
C LYS A 45 -7.73 4.27 -2.06
N LEU A 46 -8.75 3.43 -2.21
CA LEU A 46 -8.87 2.53 -3.34
C LEU A 46 -9.63 3.25 -4.43
N MET A 47 -8.97 3.47 -5.56
CA MET A 47 -9.53 4.13 -6.72
C MET A 47 -9.78 3.14 -7.84
N ASP A 48 -10.77 3.44 -8.67
CA ASP A 48 -10.99 2.74 -9.92
C ASP A 48 -9.82 3.02 -10.89
N GLY A 49 -9.28 1.98 -11.52
CA GLY A 49 -8.16 2.13 -12.46
C GLY A 49 -8.57 2.68 -13.83
N ASP A 50 -9.86 2.63 -14.18
CA ASP A 50 -10.41 3.13 -15.44
C ASP A 50 -10.83 4.60 -15.30
N TYR A 51 -11.58 4.92 -14.24
CA TYR A 51 -12.14 6.26 -14.03
C TYR A 51 -11.34 7.13 -13.05
N GLY A 52 -10.47 6.53 -12.23
CA GLY A 52 -9.77 7.24 -11.16
C GLY A 52 -10.68 7.70 -10.02
N GLU A 53 -11.88 7.13 -9.90
CA GLU A 53 -12.85 7.49 -8.85
C GLU A 53 -12.50 6.84 -7.51
N ASP A 54 -12.61 7.57 -6.40
CA ASP A 54 -12.44 7.03 -5.05
C ASP A 54 -13.59 6.05 -4.71
N ILE A 55 -13.33 4.75 -4.79
CA ILE A 55 -14.31 3.71 -4.44
C ILE A 55 -14.39 3.54 -2.92
N VAL A 56 -13.23 3.46 -2.26
CA VAL A 56 -13.14 3.25 -0.81
C VAL A 56 -12.09 4.17 -0.23
N THR A 57 -12.50 5.02 0.71
CA THR A 57 -11.57 5.79 1.56
C THR A 57 -11.66 5.29 2.99
N THR A 58 -10.54 4.85 3.56
CA THR A 58 -10.50 4.28 4.92
C THR A 58 -9.11 4.45 5.52
N THR A 59 -9.03 4.66 6.83
CA THR A 59 -7.75 4.58 7.55
C THR A 59 -7.33 3.14 7.83
N ASP A 60 -8.26 2.19 7.75
CA ASP A 60 -8.04 0.78 8.05
C ASP A 60 -7.77 -0.04 6.79
N LEU A 61 -6.60 -0.69 6.75
CA LEU A 61 -6.16 -1.52 5.63
C LEU A 61 -6.95 -2.84 5.51
N ASN A 62 -7.48 -3.38 6.62
CA ASN A 62 -8.28 -4.61 6.58
C ASN A 62 -9.57 -4.39 5.80
N ARG A 63 -10.15 -3.18 5.89
CA ARG A 63 -11.34 -2.84 5.11
C ARG A 63 -11.09 -2.88 3.60
N ILE A 64 -9.91 -2.46 3.15
CA ILE A 64 -9.52 -2.57 1.73
C ILE A 64 -9.27 -4.04 1.35
N GLU A 65 -8.64 -4.80 2.24
CA GLU A 65 -8.43 -6.23 2.03
C GLU A 65 -9.75 -7.00 1.88
N GLN A 66 -10.75 -6.73 2.74
CA GLN A 66 -12.08 -7.32 2.65
C GLN A 66 -12.81 -6.92 1.37
N TRP A 67 -12.64 -5.67 0.93
CA TRP A 67 -13.24 -5.22 -0.32
C TRP A 67 -12.58 -5.89 -1.54
N LEU A 68 -11.27 -6.13 -1.51
CA LEU A 68 -10.57 -6.84 -2.59
C LEU A 68 -10.77 -8.37 -2.57
N ASP A 69 -11.32 -8.92 -1.48
CA ASP A 69 -11.63 -10.35 -1.33
C ASP A 69 -13.05 -10.69 -1.79
N THR A 70 -13.89 -9.68 -2.09
CA THR A 70 -15.24 -9.88 -2.64
C THR A 70 -15.24 -10.25 -4.12
#